data_AF-A0A2T1G7A6-F1
#
_entry.id   AF-A0A2T1G7A6-F1
#
_cell.length_a   1.000
_cell.length_b   1.000
_cell.length_c   1.000
_cell.angle_alpha   90.00
_cell.angle_beta   90.00
_cell.angle_gamma   90.00
#
_symmetry.space_group_name_H-M   'P 1'
#
loop_
_entity.id
_entity.type
_entity.pdbx_description
1 polymer ?
#
loop_
_entity_poly.entity_id
_entity_poly.type
_entity_poly.pdbx_seq_one_letter_code
_entity_poly.pdbx_strand_id
1 'polypeptide(L)'
;MSNATYLHRQVPTSKKILSTQSLYLLLTIIGAIAPWSFLLKFFLQNGLDLDLFFQNAFTNHVASAVAIDLLICADVFFCFSFIELKRLGLSRRWLFVYVVATFGIGVSCALPLFLYWRERALETLKFEH
;
A
#
# COMPACT_ATOMS: atom_id res chain seq x y z
N MET A 1 53.52 -25.14 16.16
CA MET A 1 52.36 -25.97 15.75
C MET A 1 51.08 -25.20 16.04
N SER A 2 50.13 -25.35 15.13
CA SER A 2 48.72 -24.91 15.17
C SER A 2 48.39 -23.47 14.76
N ASN A 3 48.12 -23.36 13.45
CA ASN A 3 47.38 -22.30 12.78
C ASN A 3 45.98 -22.14 13.40
N ALA A 4 45.61 -20.92 13.78
CA ALA A 4 44.21 -20.51 13.83
C ALA A 4 44.11 -19.19 13.07
N THR A 5 44.21 -19.32 11.75
CA THR A 5 43.82 -18.31 10.77
C THR A 5 42.36 -17.94 11.04
N TYR A 6 42.16 -16.87 11.82
CA TYR A 6 40.85 -16.28 12.06
C TYR A 6 40.32 -15.79 10.72
N LEU A 7 39.56 -16.64 10.04
CA LEU A 7 38.81 -16.27 8.86
C LEU A 7 37.79 -15.23 9.28
N HIS A 8 38.11 -13.97 8.98
CA HIS A 8 37.18 -12.87 8.92
C HIS A 8 36.10 -13.26 7.89
N ARG A 9 35.09 -14.01 8.33
CA ARG A 9 33.90 -14.31 7.54
C ARG A 9 33.18 -12.98 7.37
N GLN A 10 33.59 -12.25 6.34
CA GLN A 10 32.80 -11.22 5.70
C GLN A 10 31.48 -11.91 5.34
N VAL A 11 30.47 -11.76 6.19
CA VAL A 11 29.09 -12.12 5.82
C VAL A 11 28.83 -11.26 4.60
N PRO A 12 28.62 -11.85 3.41
CA PRO A 12 28.33 -11.05 2.24
C PRO A 12 27.09 -10.24 2.58
N THR A 13 27.27 -8.93 2.75
CA THR A 13 26.19 -7.96 2.82
C THR A 13 25.52 -8.03 1.46
N SER A 14 24.57 -8.97 1.34
CA SER A 14 23.68 -9.10 0.21
C SER A 14 23.14 -7.71 -0.04
N LYS A 15 23.59 -7.07 -1.13
CA LYS A 15 23.00 -5.84 -1.61
C LYS A 15 21.53 -6.17 -1.79
N LYS A 16 20.68 -5.76 -0.85
CA LYS A 16 19.22 -5.87 -0.99
C LYS A 16 18.89 -5.11 -2.26
N ILE A 17 18.60 -5.84 -3.34
CA ILE A 17 18.36 -5.26 -4.67
C ILE A 17 17.19 -4.26 -4.61
N LEU A 18 16.29 -4.43 -3.63
CA LEU A 18 15.33 -3.43 -3.16
C LEU A 18 15.19 -3.54 -1.62
N SER A 19 15.25 -2.42 -0.90
CA SER A 19 14.75 -2.36 0.49
C SER A 19 13.23 -2.58 0.46
N THR A 20 12.65 -3.24 1.47
CA THR A 20 11.18 -3.45 1.59
C THR A 20 10.43 -2.12 1.40
N GLN A 21 11.02 -1.05 1.95
CA GLN A 21 10.58 0.33 1.83
C GLN A 21 10.53 0.84 0.38
N SER A 22 11.57 0.59 -0.42
CA SER A 22 11.60 1.02 -1.83
C SER A 22 10.62 0.24 -2.69
N LEU A 23 10.40 -1.05 -2.37
CA LEU A 23 9.40 -1.87 -3.05
C LEU A 23 8.00 -1.32 -2.82
N TYR A 24 7.64 -1.01 -1.57
CA TYR A 24 6.35 -0.41 -1.25
C TYR A 24 6.14 0.94 -1.91
N LEU A 25 7.17 1.79 -1.98
CA LEU A 25 7.06 3.07 -2.65
C LEU A 25 6.80 2.91 -4.16
N LEU A 26 7.46 1.95 -4.81
CA LEU A 26 7.21 1.62 -6.22
C LEU A 26 5.78 1.13 -6.45
N LEU A 27 5.30 0.20 -5.61
CA LEU A 27 3.92 -0.31 -5.69
C LEU A 27 2.90 0.81 -5.45
N THR A 28 3.20 1.75 -4.55
CA THR A 28 2.35 2.91 -4.28
C THR A 28 2.19 3.79 -5.51
N ILE A 29 3.29 4.06 -6.23
CA ILE A 29 3.29 4.88 -7.45
C ILE A 29 2.53 4.16 -8.57
N ILE A 30 2.81 2.88 -8.80
CA ILE A 30 2.14 2.08 -9.82
C ILE A 30 0.63 2.00 -9.54
N GLY A 31 0.26 1.71 -8.28
CA GLY A 31 -1.11 1.64 -7.81
C GLY A 31 -1.85 2.98 -7.85
N ALA A 32 -1.15 4.11 -7.93
CA ALA A 32 -1.75 5.43 -8.15
C ALA A 32 -1.92 5.74 -9.64
N ILE A 33 -0.89 5.54 -10.44
CA ILE A 33 -0.88 5.92 -11.86
C ILE A 33 -1.87 5.08 -12.67
N ALA A 34 -1.91 3.76 -12.43
CA ALA A 34 -2.75 2.87 -13.22
C ALA A 34 -4.24 3.25 -13.12
N PRO A 35 -4.88 3.32 -11.93
CA PRO A 35 -6.29 3.69 -11.82
C PRO A 35 -6.56 5.11 -12.34
N TRP A 36 -5.71 6.08 -11.97
CA TRP A 36 -5.88 7.47 -12.40
C TRP A 36 -5.83 7.63 -13.92
N SER A 37 -5.03 6.83 -14.63
CA SER A 37 -4.98 6.89 -16.09
C SER A 37 -6.31 6.51 -16.76
N PHE A 38 -7.04 5.54 -16.18
CA PHE A 38 -8.36 5.13 -16.67
C PHE A 38 -9.45 6.13 -16.25
N LEU A 39 -9.42 6.60 -15.00
CA LEU A 39 -10.35 7.63 -14.52
C LEU A 39 -10.22 8.94 -15.31
N LEU A 40 -9.00 9.41 -15.57
CA LEU A 40 -8.78 10.64 -16.34
C LEU A 40 -9.33 10.51 -17.77
N LYS A 41 -9.12 9.37 -18.43
CA LYS A 41 -9.71 9.13 -19.77
C LYS A 41 -11.24 9.17 -19.71
N PHE A 42 -11.83 8.55 -18.68
CA PHE A 42 -13.27 8.57 -18.47
C PHE A 42 -13.81 9.98 -18.25
N PHE A 43 -13.16 10.76 -17.36
CA PHE A 43 -13.57 12.14 -17.06
C PHE A 43 -13.34 13.11 -18.24
N LEU A 44 -12.31 12.89 -19.05
CA LEU A 44 -12.09 13.68 -20.27
C LEU A 44 -13.14 13.39 -21.35
N GLN A 45 -13.68 12.17 -21.40
CA GLN A 45 -14.69 11.78 -22.39
C GLN A 45 -16.12 12.07 -21.97
N ASN A 46 -16.44 11.89 -20.67
CA ASN A 46 -17.81 11.94 -20.17
C ASN A 46 -18.07 13.08 -19.17
N GLY A 47 -17.04 13.84 -18.78
CA GLY A 47 -17.13 14.82 -17.68
C GLY A 47 -17.11 14.15 -16.29
N LEU A 48 -17.23 14.94 -15.21
CA LEU A 48 -17.33 14.47 -13.82
C LEU A 48 -18.71 13.84 -13.52
N ASP A 49 -19.11 12.85 -14.32
CA ASP A 49 -20.38 12.14 -14.16
C ASP A 49 -20.18 10.85 -13.34
N LEU A 50 -20.42 10.96 -12.03
CA LEU A 50 -20.31 9.84 -11.10
C LEU A 50 -21.40 8.78 -11.35
N ASP A 51 -22.57 9.18 -11.86
CA ASP A 51 -23.68 8.24 -12.07
C ASP A 51 -23.37 7.32 -13.25
N LEU A 52 -22.84 7.89 -14.34
CA LEU A 52 -22.34 7.14 -15.49
C LEU A 52 -21.15 6.24 -15.13
N PHE A 53 -20.30 6.67 -14.19
CA PHE A 53 -19.18 5.85 -13.70
C PHE A 53 -19.70 4.57 -13.03
N PHE A 54 -20.67 4.68 -12.12
CA PHE A 54 -21.24 3.51 -11.44
C PHE A 54 -22.01 2.61 -12.40
N GLN A 55 -22.75 3.17 -13.34
CA GLN A 55 -23.44 2.37 -14.37
C GLN A 55 -22.45 1.54 -15.21
N ASN A 56 -21.30 2.12 -15.57
CA ASN A 56 -20.25 1.39 -16.29
C ASN A 56 -19.51 0.39 -15.41
N ALA A 57 -19.26 0.71 -14.14
CA ALA A 57 -18.61 -0.19 -13.18
C ALA A 57 -19.43 -1.45 -12.91
N PHE A 58 -20.77 -1.35 -12.97
CA PHE A 58 -21.71 -2.46 -12.74
C PHE A 58 -22.45 -2.91 -14.01
N THR A 59 -21.91 -2.59 -15.19
CA THR A 59 -22.58 -2.87 -16.49
C THR A 59 -22.75 -4.37 -16.77
N ASN A 60 -21.83 -5.19 -16.27
CA ASN A 60 -21.84 -6.64 -16.49
C ASN A 60 -21.37 -7.41 -15.24
N HIS A 61 -21.72 -8.70 -15.18
CA HIS A 61 -21.40 -9.56 -14.03
C HIS A 61 -19.92 -9.61 -13.68
N VAL A 62 -19.03 -9.57 -14.69
CA VAL A 62 -17.57 -9.64 -14.47
C VAL A 62 -17.06 -8.32 -13.86
N ALA A 63 -17.48 -7.18 -14.40
CA ALA A 63 -17.15 -5.87 -13.87
C ALA A 63 -17.68 -5.68 -12.44
N SER A 64 -18.92 -6.10 -12.19
CA SER A 64 -19.51 -6.11 -10.86
C SER A 64 -18.73 -6.99 -9.88
N ALA A 65 -18.29 -8.18 -10.30
CA ALA A 65 -17.48 -9.06 -9.46
C ALA A 65 -16.12 -8.42 -9.08
N VAL A 66 -15.44 -7.77 -10.05
CA VAL A 66 -14.19 -7.05 -9.78
C VAL A 66 -14.42 -5.83 -8.87
N ALA A 67 -15.50 -5.09 -9.07
CA ALA A 67 -15.84 -3.95 -8.22
C ALA A 67 -16.13 -4.39 -6.77
N ILE A 68 -16.90 -5.47 -6.58
CA ILE A 68 -17.19 -6.05 -5.27
C ILE A 68 -15.90 -6.57 -4.61
N ASP A 69 -15.03 -7.27 -5.35
CA ASP A 69 -13.75 -7.74 -4.83
C ASP A 69 -12.87 -6.57 -4.33
N LEU A 70 -12.86 -5.46 -5.06
CA LEU A 70 -12.17 -4.24 -4.66
C LEU A 70 -12.75 -3.62 -3.37
N LEU A 71 -14.08 -3.64 -3.21
CA LEU A 71 -14.76 -3.15 -2.01
C LEU A 71 -14.43 -4.03 -0.80
N ILE A 72 -14.46 -5.36 -0.95
CA ILE A 72 -14.09 -6.30 0.10
C ILE A 72 -12.62 -6.10 0.50
N CYS A 73 -11.72 -5.93 -0.49
CA CYS A 73 -10.32 -5.62 -0.21
C CYS A 73 -10.15 -4.29 0.55
N ALA A 74 -10.95 -3.26 0.22
CA ALA A 74 -10.96 -2.00 0.96
C ALA A 74 -11.40 -2.20 2.42
N ASP A 75 -12.48 -2.95 2.67
CA ASP A 75 -13.01 -3.20 4.01
C ASP A 75 -12.02 -4.00 4.87
N VAL A 76 -11.40 -5.04 4.30
CA VAL A 76 -10.35 -5.82 4.97
C VAL A 76 -9.15 -4.91 5.29
N PHE A 77 -8.74 -4.05 4.35
CA PHE A 77 -7.66 -3.10 4.58
C PHE A 77 -7.98 -2.10 5.70
N PHE A 78 -9.21 -1.60 5.78
CA PHE A 78 -9.64 -0.72 6.88
C PHE A 78 -9.57 -1.42 8.23
N CYS A 79 -10.10 -2.63 8.33
CA CYS A 79 -10.03 -3.43 9.56
C CYS A 79 -8.58 -3.70 9.97
N PHE A 80 -7.75 -4.13 9.03
CA PHE A 80 -6.33 -4.39 9.27
C PHE A 80 -5.58 -3.14 9.73
N SER A 81 -5.77 -2.02 9.03
CA SER A 81 -5.14 -0.74 9.38
C SER A 81 -5.55 -0.30 10.78
N PHE A 82 -6.84 -0.38 11.13
CA PHE A 82 -7.34 0.00 12.46
C PHE A 82 -6.70 -0.83 13.59
N ILE A 83 -6.60 -2.15 13.40
CA ILE A 83 -6.00 -3.06 14.39
C ILE A 83 -4.51 -2.74 14.58
N GLU A 84 -3.78 -2.55 13.48
CA GLU A 84 -2.33 -2.35 13.52
C GLU A 84 -1.95 -0.96 14.04
N LEU A 85 -2.71 0.10 13.69
CA LEU A 85 -2.55 1.43 14.29
C LEU A 85 -2.70 1.40 15.81
N LYS A 86 -3.68 0.63 16.31
CA LYS A 86 -3.87 0.43 17.76
C LYS A 86 -2.69 -0.33 18.38
N ARG A 87 -2.15 -1.33 17.68
CA ARG A 87 -1.00 -2.13 18.15
C ARG A 87 0.29 -1.29 18.23
N LEU A 88 0.50 -0.38 17.28
CA LEU A 88 1.69 0.47 17.21
C LEU A 88 1.60 1.73 18.08
N GLY A 89 0.46 1.97 18.75
CA GLY A 89 0.26 3.20 19.54
C GLY A 89 0.23 4.48 18.70
N LEU A 90 0.09 4.36 17.37
CA LEU A 90 0.09 5.50 16.46
C LEU A 90 -1.23 6.28 16.57
N SER A 91 -1.15 7.60 16.48
CA SER A 91 -2.33 8.48 16.59
C SER A 91 -3.36 8.17 15.51
N ARG A 92 -4.65 8.07 15.89
CA ARG A 92 -5.80 7.87 14.98
C ARG A 92 -5.84 8.84 13.79
N ARG A 93 -5.14 9.98 13.87
CA ARG A 93 -5.01 10.95 12.76
C ARG A 93 -4.41 10.32 11.50
N TRP A 94 -3.48 9.37 11.64
CA TRP A 94 -2.90 8.66 10.50
C TRP A 94 -3.90 7.76 9.77
N LEU A 95 -4.89 7.23 10.49
CA LEU A 95 -5.97 6.44 9.90
C LEU A 95 -6.76 7.28 8.88
N PHE A 96 -7.03 8.54 9.20
CA PHE A 96 -7.72 9.45 8.28
C PHE A 96 -6.94 9.67 6.98
N VAL A 97 -5.60 9.74 7.04
CA VAL A 97 -4.74 9.86 5.86
C VAL A 97 -4.87 8.62 4.97
N TYR A 98 -4.87 7.42 5.55
CA TYR A 98 -5.02 6.18 4.78
C TYR A 98 -6.44 6.03 4.21
N VAL A 99 -7.47 6.46 4.95
CA VAL A 99 -8.85 6.52 4.44
C VAL A 99 -8.95 7.45 3.24
N VAL A 100 -8.44 8.68 3.35
CA VAL A 100 -8.46 9.64 2.25
C VAL A 100 -7.63 9.13 1.06
N ALA A 101 -6.50 8.45 1.29
CA ALA A 101 -5.71 7.85 0.22
C ALA A 101 -6.46 6.69 -0.47
N THR A 102 -7.16 5.85 0.29
CA THR A 102 -7.98 4.75 -0.25
C THR A 102 -9.12 5.26 -1.12
N PHE A 103 -9.83 6.31 -0.69
CA PHE A 103 -10.95 6.88 -1.43
C PHE A 103 -10.52 7.81 -2.57
N GLY A 104 -9.40 8.53 -2.41
CA GLY A 104 -8.92 9.50 -3.41
C GLY A 104 -8.04 8.88 -4.51
N ILE A 105 -7.29 7.83 -4.21
CA ILE A 105 -6.33 7.22 -5.14
C ILE A 105 -6.61 5.74 -5.37
N GLY A 106 -7.03 5.03 -4.31
CA GLY A 106 -7.37 3.61 -4.36
C GLY A 106 -6.63 2.77 -3.32
N VAL A 107 -7.21 1.62 -2.98
CA VAL A 107 -6.65 0.64 -2.02
C VAL A 107 -5.24 0.20 -2.45
N SER A 108 -5.00 0.07 -3.76
CA SER A 108 -3.71 -0.35 -4.33
C SER A 108 -2.56 0.61 -4.01
N CYS A 109 -2.85 1.90 -3.81
CA CYS A 109 -1.87 2.90 -3.39
C CYS A 109 -1.79 3.00 -1.85
N ALA A 110 -2.95 2.97 -1.17
CA ALA A 110 -3.04 3.12 0.28
C ALA A 110 -2.37 1.98 1.06
N LEU A 111 -2.51 0.73 0.59
CA LEU A 111 -1.94 -0.45 1.23
C LEU A 111 -0.40 -0.43 1.30
N PRO A 112 0.35 -0.26 0.20
CA PRO A 112 1.80 -0.20 0.26
C PRO A 112 2.30 1.04 1.02
N LEU A 113 1.61 2.18 0.91
CA LEU A 113 1.93 3.36 1.72
C LEU A 113 1.80 3.08 3.22
N PHE A 114 0.74 2.38 3.63
CA PHE A 114 0.54 1.94 5.01
C PHE A 114 1.67 1.01 5.48
N LEU A 115 2.04 0.03 4.66
CA LEU A 115 3.12 -0.90 4.98
C LEU A 115 4.47 -0.21 5.14
N TYR A 116 4.79 0.79 4.31
CA TYR A 116 6.00 1.60 4.44
C TYR A 116 6.08 2.30 5.82
N TRP A 117 5.00 2.96 6.24
CA TRP A 117 4.95 3.66 7.53
C TRP A 117 5.00 2.71 8.72
N ARG A 118 4.33 1.56 8.62
CA ARG A 118 4.40 0.48 9.62
C ARG A 118 5.83 -0.01 9.82
N GLU A 119 6.57 -0.26 8.74
CA GLU A 119 7.95 -0.75 8.84
C GLU A 119 8.87 0.28 9.49
N ARG A 120 8.68 1.57 9.18
CA ARG A 120 9.40 2.69 9.81
C ARG A 120 9.07 2.86 11.30
N ALA A 121 7.82 2.64 11.70
CA ALA A 121 7.41 2.66 13.10
C ALA A 121 8.04 1.48 13.89
N LEU A 122 8.06 0.29 13.28
CA LEU A 122 8.69 -0.90 13.87
C LEU A 122 10.22 -0.76 14.01
N GLU A 123 10.88 -0.11 13.06
CA GLU A 123 12.31 0.22 13.18
C GLU A 123 12.55 1.16 14.37
N THR A 124 11.74 2.21 14.53
CA THR A 124 11.87 3.16 15.64
C THR A 124 11.71 2.46 17.01
N LEU A 125 10.72 1.58 17.15
CA LEU A 125 10.49 0.80 18.37
C LEU A 125 11.63 -0.18 18.72
N LYS A 126 12.40 -0.63 17.72
CA LYS A 126 13.58 -1.51 17.96
C LYS A 126 14.79 -0.78 18.49
N PHE A 127 14.88 0.54 18.32
CA PHE A 127 16.02 1.33 18.80
C PHE A 127 15.82 1.89 20.22
N GLU A 128 14.61 1.81 20.77
CA GLU A 128 14.31 2.16 22.18
C GLU A 128 14.57 1.02 23.18
N HIS A 129 14.92 -0.18 22.71
CA HIS A 129 15.29 -1.35 23.52
C HIS A 129 16.74 -1.76 23.30
#